data_AF-A0A520GS84-F1
#
_entry.id   AF-A0A520GS84-F1
#
_cell.length_a   1.000
_cell.length_b   1.000
_cell.length_c   1.000
_cell.angle_alpha   90.00
_cell.angle_beta   90.00
_cell.angle_gamma   90.00
#
_symmetry.space_group_name_H-M   'P 1'
#
loop_
_entity.id
_entity.type
_entity.pdbx_description
1 polymer ?
#
loop_
_entity_poly.entity_id
_entity_poly.type
_entity_poly.pdbx_seq_one_letter_code
_entity_poly.pdbx_strand_id
1 'polypeptide(L)' 'LMKEGGVIDCELPRAPWPALRPEVRAGLLDAARRLDPLVLRWGR' A
#
# COMPACT_ATOMS: atom_id res chain seq x y z
N LEU A 1 -0.99 -0.20 0.81
CA LEU A 1 -2.38 -0.40 0.32
C LEU A 1 -3.21 0.86 0.42
N MET A 2 -3.39 1.42 1.62
CA MET A 2 -4.17 2.65 1.81
C MET A 2 -3.64 3.83 0.97
N LYS A 3 -2.32 4.07 0.94
CA LYS A 3 -1.73 5.12 0.09
C LYS A 3 -1.97 4.87 -1.39
N GLU A 4 -1.73 3.65 -1.86
CA GLU A 4 -2.01 3.23 -3.25
C GLU A 4 -3.49 3.43 -3.62
N GLY A 5 -4.39 3.20 -2.68
CA GLY A 5 -5.84 3.36 -2.84
C GLY A 5 -6.37 4.78 -2.63
N GLY A 6 -5.49 5.78 -2.41
CA GLY A 6 -5.89 7.17 -2.18
C GLY A 6 -6.50 7.47 -0.81
N VAL A 7 -6.47 6.51 0.13
CA VAL A 7 -7.09 6.63 1.45
C VAL A 7 -6.30 7.57 2.38
N ILE A 8 -4.96 7.57 2.24
CA ILE A 8 -4.05 8.34 3.09
C ILE A 8 -2.98 9.02 2.24
N ASP A 9 -2.39 10.10 2.76
CA ASP A 9 -1.37 10.87 2.06
C ASP A 9 0.05 10.32 2.19
N CYS A 10 0.36 9.53 3.23
CA CYS A 10 1.72 9.02 3.46
C CYS A 10 1.69 7.60 4.04
N GLU A 11 2.51 6.70 3.49
CA GLU A 11 2.69 5.32 4.00
C GLU A 11 4.04 5.08 4.69
N LEU A 12 4.83 6.13 4.91
CA LEU A 12 6.14 6.01 5.56
C LEU A 12 6.00 5.79 7.06
N PRO A 13 6.79 4.89 7.66
CA PRO A 13 6.83 4.74 9.10
C PRO A 13 7.63 5.88 9.74
N ARG A 14 7.46 6.04 11.06
CA ARG A 14 8.32 6.92 11.85
C ARG A 14 9.67 6.24 12.11
N ALA A 15 10.76 7.00 12.09
CA ALA A 15 12.09 6.51 12.43
C ALA A 15 12.14 5.84 13.82
N PRO A 16 12.98 4.80 14.02
CA PRO A 16 14.02 4.31 13.11
C PRO A 16 13.56 3.18 12.18
N TRP A 17 12.24 2.95 12.04
CA TRP A 17 11.74 1.88 11.18
C TRP A 17 12.10 2.11 9.72
N PRO A 18 12.63 1.10 9.01
CA PRO A 18 12.95 1.23 7.60
C PRO A 18 11.66 1.30 6.76
N ALA A 19 11.75 1.95 5.61
CA ALA A 19 10.70 1.88 4.60
C ALA A 19 10.50 0.43 4.11
N LEU A 20 9.31 0.15 3.58
CA LEU A 20 9.03 -1.14 2.95
C LEU A 20 9.94 -1.33 1.72
N ARG A 21 10.59 -2.49 1.62
CA ARG A 21 11.42 -2.82 0.45
C ARG A 21 10.59 -2.80 -0.84
N PRO A 22 11.10 -2.27 -1.97
CA PRO A 22 10.33 -2.14 -3.21
C PRO A 22 9.75 -3.46 -3.71
N GLU A 23 10.50 -4.55 -3.59
CA GLU A 23 10.10 -5.88 -4.07
C GLU A 23 8.94 -6.43 -3.24
N VAL A 24 8.97 -6.19 -1.92
CA VAL A 24 7.89 -6.58 -1.00
C VAL A 24 6.63 -5.76 -1.29
N ARG A 25 6.77 -4.46 -1.56
CA ARG A 25 5.64 -3.60 -1.95
C ARG A 25 4.99 -4.11 -3.24
N ALA A 26 5.79 -4.46 -4.25
CA ALA A 26 5.30 -5.00 -5.51
C ALA A 26 4.53 -6.31 -5.31
N GLY A 27 5.09 -7.26 -4.56
CA GLY A 27 4.42 -8.54 -4.27
C GLY A 27 3.13 -8.37 -3.46
N LEU A 28 3.11 -7.45 -2.50
CA LEU A 28 1.90 -7.11 -1.74
C LEU A 28 0.80 -6.57 -2.65
N LEU A 29 1.12 -5.64 -3.55
CA LEU A 29 0.14 -5.06 -4.48
C LEU A 29 -0.37 -6.08 -5.49
N ASP A 30 0.51 -6.93 -6.01
CA ASP A 30 0.14 -8.01 -6.93
C ASP A 30 -0.82 -9.01 -6.27
N ALA A 31 -0.54 -9.44 -5.04
CA ALA A 31 -1.44 -10.28 -4.26
C ALA A 31 -2.78 -9.59 -3.98
N ALA A 32 -2.76 -8.32 -3.58
CA ALA A 32 -3.97 -7.58 -3.25
C ALA A 32 -4.88 -7.35 -4.47
N ARG A 33 -4.32 -7.02 -5.64
CA ARG A 33 -5.12 -6.77 -6.86
C ARG A 33 -5.96 -7.98 -7.29
N ARG A 34 -5.48 -9.21 -7.04
CA ARG A 34 -6.24 -10.45 -7.33
C ARG A 34 -7.50 -10.61 -6.47
N LEU A 35 -7.57 -9.94 -5.33
CA LEU A 35 -8.67 -10.03 -4.37
C LEU A 35 -9.67 -8.87 -4.50
N ASP A 36 -9.44 -7.91 -5.39
CA ASP A 36 -10.23 -6.68 -5.55
C ASP A 36 -10.71 -6.03 -4.22
N PRO A 37 -9.80 -5.74 -3.26
CA PRO A 37 -10.19 -5.21 -1.97
C PRO A 37 -10.66 -3.76 -2.09
N LEU A 38 -11.69 -3.41 -1.31
CA LEU A 38 -12.28 -2.06 -1.26
C LEU A 38 -11.22 -0.95 -1.13
N VAL A 39 -10.18 -1.18 -0.34
CA VAL A 39 -9.11 -0.21 -0.10
C VAL A 39 -8.46 0.34 -1.39
N LEU A 40 -8.43 -0.43 -2.49
CA LEU A 40 -7.84 -0.01 -3.77
C LEU A 40 -8.81 0.77 -4.69
N ARG A 41 -10.07 0.95 -4.28
CA ARG A 41 -11.12 1.65 -5.03
C ARG A 41 -11.95 2.60 -4.17
N TRP A 42 -11.43 3.01 -3.01
CA TRP A 42 -12.14 3.84 -2.05
C TRP A 42 -11.80 5.33 -2.15
N GLY A 43 -10.51 5.69 -2.12
CA GLY A 43 -10.07 7.09 -2.08
C GLY A 43 -9.87 7.74 -3.45
N ARG A 44 -10.58 7.23 -4.47
CA ARG A 44 -10.59 7.78 -5.82
C ARG A 44 -11.80 8.67 -6.01
#